data_AF-A0A6D0XUH7-F1
#
_entry.id   AF-A0A6D0XUH7-F1
#
_cell.length_a   1.000
_cell.length_b   1.000
_cell.length_c   1.000
_cell.angle_alpha   90.00
_cell.angle_beta   90.00
_cell.angle_gamma   90.00
#
_symmetry.space_group_name_H-M   'P 1'
#
loop_
_entity.id
_entity.type
_entity.pdbx_description
1 polymer ?
#
loop_
_entity_poly.entity_id
_entity_poly.type
_entity_poly.pdbx_seq_one_letter_code
_entity_poly.pdbx_strand_id
1 'polypeptide(L)'
;MKFRYHVLAICISLSLSTNGFASTVRSDIAYQTYRDFAENKGVFQVGKVDIPIYDNKGKLVGRLNTAPMPDFSSVDSFLGIGTLIDPQHIVSVKHNGSYNRVSFGGTGKNPDYHRTSYLIVNRNNHRSRDFHVPRLNKLVTEVEPAVMTDAVSRGAYFDSQRFPVFYRIGTGTQYIKPVNGAKKKLHNAYGYLTGGTVGSPKISDWSFVSPTLDIYNKSNGALGNFGEGGDSGSPLFAWDTKRNTWVLVGVLDSMVPAGNRWTILQPDFIKNVIANENTDPAVVLNEKDKVLNWSFDSNKGTGVLSGNNGNNQSWTMHGAKGANLDAGKNLSFKGKKGTLNLSNPIDQGAGALTFETDYVVKSDNGSTWKGAGIIINKGVTVDWRVNGKANDNLHKIGGGTLLVRGKGKNPGGLNIGDGVAILNQEANADGKKQAFSTIDIVSGRPTVILKDADQIDPNKIYFGYRGGRLDLNGNDISLARIKAVDNGAMIVNHNMDKAASVTLTGKGINNKYNDQAFLGFFGEKDSALTNGKLDIYYKPPVDNAFLALTGGA
;
A
#
# COMPACT_ATOMS: atom_id res chain seq x y z
N MET A 1 -4.64 25.07 -42.47
CA MET A 1 -3.94 24.39 -41.35
C MET A 1 -4.98 23.62 -40.53
N LYS A 2 -5.03 22.27 -40.58
CA LYS A 2 -6.04 21.47 -39.85
C LYS A 2 -5.50 21.08 -38.47
N PHE A 3 -6.11 21.58 -37.40
CA PHE A 3 -5.80 21.14 -36.03
C PHE A 3 -6.15 19.65 -35.86
N ARG A 4 -5.18 18.82 -35.46
CA ARG A 4 -5.40 17.40 -35.14
C ARG A 4 -5.94 17.28 -33.72
N TYR A 5 -7.25 17.04 -33.59
CA TYR A 5 -7.95 16.86 -32.31
C TYR A 5 -7.34 15.81 -31.35
N HIS A 6 -6.52 14.89 -31.85
CA HIS A 6 -5.89 13.83 -31.06
C HIS A 6 -4.86 14.35 -30.04
N VAL A 7 -4.17 15.48 -30.32
CA VAL A 7 -3.20 16.06 -29.37
C VAL A 7 -3.92 16.60 -28.13
N LEU A 8 -5.09 17.24 -28.33
CA LEU A 8 -5.91 17.75 -27.23
C LEU A 8 -6.48 16.61 -26.36
N ALA A 9 -6.76 15.45 -26.95
CA ALA A 9 -7.27 14.28 -26.23
C ALA A 9 -6.26 13.71 -25.22
N ILE A 10 -4.95 13.79 -25.48
CA ILE A 10 -3.91 13.28 -24.58
C ILE A 10 -3.84 14.17 -23.32
N CYS A 11 -3.81 15.50 -23.48
CA CYS A 11 -3.84 16.43 -22.35
C CYS A 11 -5.14 16.38 -21.54
N ILE A 12 -6.28 16.01 -22.16
CA ILE A 12 -7.59 15.90 -21.48
C ILE A 12 -7.85 14.49 -20.89
N SER A 13 -7.14 13.45 -21.35
CA SER A 13 -7.28 12.08 -20.82
C SER A 13 -6.86 11.93 -19.34
N LEU A 14 -6.17 12.92 -18.77
CA LEU A 14 -5.80 12.98 -17.35
C LEU A 14 -6.90 13.56 -16.43
N SER A 15 -8.02 14.07 -16.98
CA SER A 15 -9.08 14.72 -16.19
C SER A 15 -10.49 14.11 -16.36
N LEU A 16 -10.61 12.92 -16.94
CA LEU A 16 -11.88 12.17 -17.00
C LEU A 16 -12.03 11.17 -15.84
N SER A 17 -11.90 11.68 -14.61
CA SER A 17 -12.53 11.01 -13.47
C SER A 17 -14.05 11.06 -13.69
N THR A 18 -14.64 9.94 -14.11
CA THR A 18 -16.10 9.76 -14.14
C THR A 18 -16.73 10.28 -12.86
N ASN A 19 -17.93 10.86 -12.93
CA ASN A 19 -18.71 11.31 -11.78
C ASN A 19 -18.96 10.13 -10.83
N GLY A 20 -17.97 9.97 -9.96
CA GLY A 20 -17.52 8.75 -9.31
C GLY A 20 -17.11 9.24 -7.95
N PHE A 21 -18.22 9.50 -7.24
CA PHE A 21 -19.39 10.71 -4.92
C PHE A 21 -19.32 10.19 -3.35
N ALA A 22 -18.99 11.05 -2.34
CA ALA A 22 -19.10 10.73 -0.86
C ALA A 22 -19.77 11.83 0.05
N SER A 23 -20.44 11.40 1.12
CA SER A 23 -20.92 12.16 2.31
C SER A 23 -21.88 13.33 2.05
N THR A 24 -22.32 14.02 3.13
CA THR A 24 -23.03 15.32 3.05
C THR A 24 -22.03 16.47 3.10
N VAL A 25 -21.96 17.25 2.02
CA VAL A 25 -21.09 18.42 1.87
C VAL A 25 -21.85 19.68 1.41
N ARG A 26 -21.19 20.84 1.43
CA ARG A 26 -21.82 22.13 1.12
C ARG A 26 -22.07 22.26 -0.38
N SER A 27 -23.16 22.92 -0.78
CA SER A 27 -23.46 23.15 -2.21
C SER A 27 -22.88 24.45 -2.79
N ASP A 28 -22.20 25.27 -1.97
CA ASP A 28 -21.60 26.54 -2.40
C ASP A 28 -20.12 26.41 -2.80
N ILE A 29 -19.48 25.28 -2.50
CA ILE A 29 -18.12 24.94 -2.95
C ILE A 29 -18.23 23.95 -4.13
N ALA A 30 -17.26 23.96 -5.05
CA ALA A 30 -17.23 23.05 -6.18
C ALA A 30 -17.07 21.60 -5.70
N TYR A 31 -17.90 20.66 -6.17
CA TYR A 31 -17.86 19.29 -5.63
C TYR A 31 -16.48 18.61 -5.85
N GLN A 32 -15.79 18.94 -6.94
CA GLN A 32 -14.45 18.43 -7.21
C GLN A 32 -13.42 18.82 -6.12
N THR A 33 -13.62 19.91 -5.37
CA THR A 33 -12.76 20.26 -4.23
C THR A 33 -12.78 19.17 -3.15
N TYR A 34 -13.95 18.62 -2.85
CA TYR A 34 -14.11 17.52 -1.87
C TYR A 34 -13.57 16.17 -2.38
N ARG A 35 -13.47 16.01 -3.70
CA ARG A 35 -12.87 14.86 -4.39
C ARG A 35 -11.36 14.88 -4.35
N ASP A 36 -10.79 15.99 -4.81
CA ASP A 36 -9.36 16.18 -4.90
C ASP A 36 -8.73 16.12 -3.51
N PHE A 37 -9.42 16.67 -2.50
CA PHE A 37 -9.08 16.50 -1.08
C PHE A 37 -8.91 15.02 -0.68
N ALA A 38 -9.88 14.16 -0.99
CA ALA A 38 -9.90 12.78 -0.51
C ALA A 38 -9.03 11.80 -1.33
N GLU A 39 -8.77 12.14 -2.58
CA GLU A 39 -7.94 11.33 -3.49
C GLU A 39 -6.50 11.85 -3.59
N ASN A 40 -6.12 12.86 -2.77
CA ASN A 40 -4.85 13.59 -2.79
C ASN A 40 -4.47 14.17 -4.18
N LYS A 41 -5.47 14.69 -4.90
CA LYS A 41 -5.35 15.23 -6.27
C LYS A 41 -5.44 16.76 -6.31
N GLY A 42 -5.29 17.33 -7.49
CA GLY A 42 -5.39 18.78 -7.71
C GLY A 42 -4.40 19.55 -6.84
N VAL A 43 -4.91 20.48 -6.03
CA VAL A 43 -4.12 21.25 -5.05
C VAL A 43 -3.84 20.49 -3.74
N PHE A 44 -4.51 19.37 -3.48
CA PHE A 44 -4.44 18.58 -2.25
C PHE A 44 -3.42 17.42 -2.33
N GLN A 45 -2.34 17.63 -3.06
CA GLN A 45 -1.19 16.73 -3.05
C GLN A 45 -0.63 16.61 -1.63
N VAL A 46 -0.15 15.41 -1.26
CA VAL A 46 0.44 15.13 0.06
C VAL A 46 1.53 16.15 0.41
N GLY A 47 1.52 16.65 1.64
CA GLY A 47 2.50 17.62 2.14
C GLY A 47 2.27 19.08 1.72
N LYS A 48 1.28 19.41 0.87
CA LYS A 48 0.95 20.81 0.54
C LYS A 48 0.39 21.55 1.76
N VAL A 49 0.80 22.81 1.93
CA VAL A 49 0.34 23.72 3.00
C VAL A 49 -0.36 24.94 2.39
N ASP A 50 -1.13 25.64 3.22
CA ASP A 50 -1.83 26.89 2.90
C ASP A 50 -2.73 26.83 1.64
N ILE A 51 -3.52 25.75 1.54
CA ILE A 51 -4.41 25.52 0.40
C ILE A 51 -5.65 26.44 0.50
N PRO A 52 -5.87 27.39 -0.43
CA PRO A 52 -7.04 28.26 -0.41
C PRO A 52 -8.29 27.53 -0.91
N ILE A 53 -9.41 27.73 -0.21
CA ILE A 53 -10.71 27.15 -0.53
C ILE A 53 -11.66 28.25 -1.00
N TYR A 54 -12.19 28.11 -2.21
CA TYR A 54 -13.07 29.09 -2.85
C TYR A 54 -14.51 28.54 -3.01
N ASP A 55 -15.49 29.44 -3.00
CA ASP A 55 -16.86 29.12 -3.40
C ASP A 55 -17.03 29.10 -4.93
N ASN A 56 -18.19 28.67 -5.40
CA ASN A 56 -18.59 28.62 -6.82
C ASN A 56 -18.70 30.00 -7.49
N LYS A 57 -18.39 31.10 -6.77
CA LYS A 57 -18.29 32.48 -7.27
C LYS A 57 -16.86 33.02 -7.21
N GLY A 58 -15.87 32.19 -6.85
CA GLY A 58 -14.46 32.58 -6.72
C GLY A 58 -14.13 33.35 -5.43
N LYS A 59 -15.05 33.44 -4.46
CA LYS A 59 -14.79 34.08 -3.16
C LYS A 59 -14.09 33.12 -2.21
N LEU A 60 -13.05 33.58 -1.52
CA LEU A 60 -12.35 32.80 -0.51
C LEU A 60 -13.29 32.47 0.67
N VAL A 61 -13.46 31.18 0.95
CA VAL A 61 -14.23 30.64 2.10
C VAL A 61 -13.32 30.40 3.30
N GLY A 62 -12.08 29.99 3.06
CA GLY A 62 -11.07 29.73 4.08
C GLY A 62 -9.77 29.18 3.49
N ARG A 63 -8.86 28.74 4.35
CA ARG A 63 -7.57 28.13 3.97
C ARG A 63 -7.31 26.89 4.82
N LEU A 64 -6.64 25.89 4.25
CA LEU A 64 -6.08 24.76 4.99
C LEU A 64 -4.59 25.05 5.24
N ASN A 65 -4.31 25.75 6.34
CA ASN A 65 -2.98 26.27 6.68
C ASN A 65 -2.44 25.80 8.04
N THR A 66 -3.23 25.06 8.82
CA THR A 66 -2.85 24.55 10.16
C THR A 66 -1.80 23.43 10.12
N ALA A 67 -1.78 22.64 9.04
CA ALA A 67 -0.95 21.46 8.89
C ALA A 67 -0.72 21.18 7.38
N PRO A 68 0.32 20.42 7.00
CA PRO A 68 0.45 19.86 5.66
C PRO A 68 -0.71 18.93 5.32
N MET A 69 -1.06 18.79 4.06
CA MET A 69 -2.08 17.85 3.60
C MET A 69 -1.67 16.39 3.91
N PRO A 70 -2.50 15.58 4.58
CA PRO A 70 -2.17 14.19 4.91
C PRO A 70 -2.06 13.30 3.67
N ASP A 71 -1.41 12.15 3.86
CA ASP A 71 -1.51 11.02 2.94
C ASP A 71 -2.69 10.13 3.33
N PHE A 72 -3.73 10.09 2.49
CA PHE A 72 -4.91 9.26 2.71
C PHE A 72 -4.79 7.85 2.12
N SER A 73 -3.65 7.48 1.50
CA SER A 73 -3.51 6.18 0.81
C SER A 73 -3.54 4.96 1.75
N SER A 74 -3.32 5.16 3.06
CA SER A 74 -3.52 4.15 4.11
C SER A 74 -4.98 3.67 4.26
N VAL A 75 -5.93 4.33 3.59
CA VAL A 75 -7.37 4.02 3.63
C VAL A 75 -7.77 3.17 2.42
N ASP A 76 -8.66 2.20 2.62
CA ASP A 76 -9.18 1.32 1.55
C ASP A 76 -9.76 2.13 0.38
N SER A 77 -9.22 1.91 -0.82
CA SER A 77 -9.44 2.77 -1.99
C SER A 77 -10.81 2.63 -2.66
N PHE A 78 -11.66 1.69 -2.21
CA PHE A 78 -12.96 1.39 -2.83
C PHE A 78 -14.15 1.65 -1.91
N LEU A 79 -14.10 1.13 -0.68
CA LEU A 79 -15.15 1.29 0.32
C LEU A 79 -14.81 2.41 1.32
N GLY A 80 -13.53 2.74 1.54
CA GLY A 80 -13.12 3.79 2.48
C GLY A 80 -13.50 3.54 3.94
N ILE A 81 -13.91 2.29 4.27
CA ILE A 81 -14.37 1.88 5.61
C ILE A 81 -13.28 1.20 6.44
N GLY A 82 -12.09 0.97 5.88
CA GLY A 82 -10.97 0.34 6.58
C GLY A 82 -9.70 1.15 6.42
N THR A 83 -8.92 1.31 7.49
CA THR A 83 -7.64 2.05 7.47
C THR A 83 -6.52 1.16 8.00
N LEU A 84 -5.43 1.06 7.24
CA LEU A 84 -4.23 0.30 7.60
C LEU A 84 -3.52 0.94 8.80
N ILE A 85 -3.15 0.14 9.81
CA ILE A 85 -2.45 0.60 11.04
C ILE A 85 -1.17 -0.18 11.35
N ASP A 86 -1.02 -1.34 10.71
CA ASP A 86 0.14 -2.23 10.68
C ASP A 86 0.15 -2.85 9.26
N PRO A 87 1.30 -3.25 8.69
CA PRO A 87 1.34 -3.73 7.31
C PRO A 87 0.47 -4.96 7.01
N GLN A 88 -0.09 -5.62 8.03
CA GLN A 88 -1.03 -6.72 7.89
C GLN A 88 -2.42 -6.46 8.52
N HIS A 89 -2.66 -5.34 9.20
CA HIS A 89 -3.90 -5.10 9.94
C HIS A 89 -4.53 -3.74 9.62
N ILE A 90 -5.84 -3.76 9.40
CA ILE A 90 -6.69 -2.57 9.29
C ILE A 90 -7.49 -2.37 10.58
N VAL A 91 -8.06 -1.18 10.77
CA VAL A 91 -9.14 -0.90 11.73
C VAL A 91 -10.42 -0.48 11.02
N SER A 92 -11.55 -0.86 11.61
CA SER A 92 -12.91 -0.46 11.22
C SER A 92 -13.88 -0.74 12.38
N VAL A 93 -15.18 -0.58 12.16
CA VAL A 93 -16.26 -0.88 13.12
C VAL A 93 -16.81 -2.29 12.92
N LYS A 94 -17.14 -2.99 14.01
CA LYS A 94 -17.51 -4.42 13.96
C LYS A 94 -18.84 -4.68 13.28
N HIS A 95 -19.76 -3.70 13.23
CA HIS A 95 -21.01 -3.85 12.48
C HIS A 95 -20.81 -3.89 10.96
N ASN A 96 -19.65 -3.51 10.42
CA ASN A 96 -19.26 -3.79 9.04
C ASN A 96 -18.91 -5.29 8.86
N GLY A 97 -19.89 -6.18 9.05
CA GLY A 97 -19.66 -7.62 9.04
C GLY A 97 -19.33 -8.22 7.67
N SER A 98 -19.83 -7.62 6.58
CA SER A 98 -19.92 -8.25 5.26
C SER A 98 -18.68 -8.13 4.34
N TYR A 99 -17.88 -7.06 4.46
CA TYR A 99 -16.76 -6.83 3.54
C TYR A 99 -15.59 -7.80 3.78
N ASN A 100 -15.27 -8.66 2.81
CA ASN A 100 -14.25 -9.72 2.99
C ASN A 100 -12.86 -9.37 2.41
N ARG A 101 -12.69 -8.14 1.91
CA ARG A 101 -11.46 -7.67 1.28
C ARG A 101 -11.31 -6.15 1.34
N VAL A 102 -10.09 -5.68 1.14
CA VAL A 102 -9.71 -4.28 0.91
C VAL A 102 -8.68 -4.19 -0.23
N SER A 103 -8.41 -2.99 -0.73
CA SER A 103 -7.34 -2.72 -1.70
C SER A 103 -6.81 -1.31 -1.50
N PHE A 104 -5.51 -1.12 -1.71
CA PHE A 104 -4.83 0.15 -1.42
C PHE A 104 -4.28 0.82 -2.69
N GLY A 105 -3.91 2.09 -2.54
CA GLY A 105 -3.40 2.92 -3.61
C GLY A 105 -4.49 3.54 -4.49
N GLY A 106 -4.13 3.88 -5.73
CA GLY A 106 -4.96 4.69 -6.61
C GLY A 106 -6.21 3.98 -7.16
N THR A 107 -7.26 4.74 -7.45
CA THR A 107 -8.58 4.26 -7.88
C THR A 107 -8.69 3.98 -9.39
N GLY A 108 -9.80 3.37 -9.83
CA GLY A 108 -10.13 3.21 -11.26
C GLY A 108 -9.67 1.91 -11.94
N LYS A 109 -9.94 1.80 -13.25
CA LYS A 109 -9.92 0.54 -14.02
C LYS A 109 -8.72 0.34 -14.97
N ASN A 110 -7.62 1.09 -14.82
CA ASN A 110 -6.40 0.83 -15.61
C ASN A 110 -5.85 -0.57 -15.27
N PRO A 111 -5.66 -1.50 -16.23
CA PRO A 111 -5.14 -2.84 -15.95
C PRO A 111 -3.71 -2.85 -15.40
N ASP A 112 -2.92 -1.81 -15.69
CA ASP A 112 -1.51 -1.74 -15.28
C ASP A 112 -1.32 -1.58 -13.77
N TYR A 113 -2.39 -1.32 -13.01
CA TYR A 113 -2.37 -1.31 -11.55
C TYR A 113 -1.99 -2.67 -10.94
N HIS A 114 -2.34 -3.77 -11.63
CA HIS A 114 -2.18 -5.17 -11.17
C HIS A 114 -2.55 -5.38 -9.67
N ARG A 115 -3.56 -4.63 -9.19
CA ARG A 115 -3.86 -4.38 -7.77
C ARG A 115 -4.08 -5.66 -6.96
N THR A 116 -3.44 -5.74 -5.80
CA THR A 116 -3.69 -6.80 -4.81
C THR A 116 -5.09 -6.62 -4.17
N SER A 117 -5.91 -7.67 -4.22
CA SER A 117 -7.15 -7.78 -3.41
C SER A 117 -6.83 -8.46 -2.07
N TYR A 118 -6.44 -7.67 -1.07
CA TYR A 118 -6.16 -8.17 0.28
C TYR A 118 -7.41 -8.76 0.93
N LEU A 119 -7.37 -10.05 1.27
CA LEU A 119 -8.49 -10.78 1.87
C LEU A 119 -8.38 -10.74 3.39
N ILE A 120 -9.51 -10.54 4.08
CA ILE A 120 -9.59 -10.62 5.54
C ILE A 120 -9.64 -12.09 5.95
N VAL A 121 -8.66 -12.53 6.75
CA VAL A 121 -8.59 -13.92 7.26
C VAL A 121 -9.24 -14.07 8.64
N ASN A 122 -9.22 -13.01 9.44
CA ASN A 122 -9.91 -12.90 10.72
C ASN A 122 -10.26 -11.43 10.96
N ARG A 123 -11.43 -11.17 11.54
CA ARG A 123 -11.89 -9.80 11.85
C ARG A 123 -11.30 -9.21 13.12
N ASN A 124 -10.96 -10.04 14.11
CA ASN A 124 -10.58 -9.62 15.45
C ASN A 124 -11.58 -8.59 16.02
N ASN A 125 -12.84 -9.01 16.19
CA ASN A 125 -13.92 -8.17 16.70
C ASN A 125 -13.71 -7.83 18.18
N HIS A 126 -13.74 -6.53 18.53
CA HIS A 126 -13.67 -6.10 19.92
C HIS A 126 -14.92 -6.53 20.68
N ARG A 127 -14.75 -7.17 21.85
CA ARG A 127 -15.84 -7.79 22.64
C ARG A 127 -16.97 -6.79 22.93
N SER A 128 -16.68 -5.69 23.63
CA SER A 128 -17.68 -4.67 24.00
C SER A 128 -17.87 -3.57 22.94
N ARG A 129 -16.84 -2.74 22.66
CA ARG A 129 -16.88 -1.62 21.69
C ARG A 129 -17.26 -2.04 20.27
N ASP A 130 -17.83 -1.12 19.51
CA ASP A 130 -18.01 -1.27 18.06
C ASP A 130 -16.71 -0.88 17.35
N PHE A 131 -15.84 -1.89 17.23
CA PHE A 131 -14.47 -1.76 16.74
C PHE A 131 -13.95 -3.15 16.36
N HIS A 132 -13.11 -3.26 15.33
CA HIS A 132 -12.36 -4.49 15.05
C HIS A 132 -11.01 -4.22 14.38
N VAL A 133 -10.12 -5.21 14.42
CA VAL A 133 -8.75 -5.13 13.88
C VAL A 133 -8.49 -6.22 12.82
N PRO A 134 -9.16 -6.20 11.64
CA PRO A 134 -9.05 -7.28 10.67
C PRO A 134 -7.63 -7.54 10.17
N ARG A 135 -7.21 -8.80 10.22
CA ARG A 135 -5.94 -9.30 9.69
C ARG A 135 -6.09 -9.66 8.21
N LEU A 136 -5.12 -9.26 7.40
CA LEU A 136 -5.07 -9.50 5.95
C LEU A 136 -4.25 -10.76 5.61
N ASN A 137 -4.56 -11.40 4.49
CA ASN A 137 -3.87 -12.61 4.01
C ASN A 137 -2.43 -12.36 3.49
N LYS A 138 -2.08 -11.12 3.18
CA LYS A 138 -0.78 -10.68 2.66
C LYS A 138 -0.37 -9.35 3.31
N LEU A 139 0.93 -9.05 3.31
CA LEU A 139 1.45 -7.73 3.71
C LEU A 139 1.10 -6.68 2.65
N VAL A 140 0.60 -5.53 3.08
CA VAL A 140 0.34 -4.38 2.19
C VAL A 140 1.65 -3.76 1.75
N THR A 141 1.78 -3.54 0.44
CA THR A 141 3.01 -3.07 -0.21
C THR A 141 2.82 -1.69 -0.84
N GLU A 142 1.62 -1.38 -1.34
CA GLU A 142 1.35 -0.18 -2.13
C GLU A 142 1.42 1.12 -1.31
N VAL A 143 1.32 1.05 0.03
CA VAL A 143 1.17 2.21 0.92
C VAL A 143 1.87 1.99 2.28
N GLU A 144 1.85 3.00 3.14
CA GLU A 144 2.26 2.90 4.54
C GLU A 144 1.05 2.85 5.49
N PRO A 145 1.14 2.17 6.64
CA PRO A 145 0.11 2.23 7.65
C PRO A 145 -0.03 3.63 8.26
N ALA A 146 -1.24 4.02 8.61
CA ALA A 146 -1.52 5.25 9.33
C ALA A 146 -0.86 5.22 10.72
N VAL A 147 -0.14 6.29 11.08
CA VAL A 147 0.38 6.48 12.43
C VAL A 147 -0.80 6.53 13.40
N MET A 148 -0.84 5.62 14.37
CA MET A 148 -1.88 5.63 15.40
C MET A 148 -1.64 6.73 16.44
N THR A 149 -2.74 7.33 16.92
CA THR A 149 -2.71 8.21 18.09
C THR A 149 -2.24 7.49 19.35
N ASP A 150 -1.46 8.17 20.20
CA ASP A 150 -1.21 7.76 21.59
C ASP A 150 -2.21 8.38 22.58
N ALA A 151 -3.00 9.37 22.13
CA ALA A 151 -3.79 10.24 22.98
C ALA A 151 -5.17 9.66 23.27
N VAL A 152 -5.20 8.52 23.97
CA VAL A 152 -6.43 7.78 24.30
C VAL A 152 -7.01 8.11 25.69
N SER A 153 -6.47 9.14 26.35
CA SER A 153 -6.97 9.61 27.65
C SER A 153 -8.24 10.45 27.50
N ARG A 154 -9.11 10.41 28.52
CA ARG A 154 -10.32 11.24 28.58
C ARG A 154 -9.92 12.73 28.54
N GLY A 155 -10.55 13.48 27.63
CA GLY A 155 -10.29 14.89 27.38
C GLY A 155 -9.16 15.19 26.38
N ALA A 156 -8.42 14.18 25.89
CA ALA A 156 -7.25 14.39 25.03
C ALA A 156 -7.50 15.30 23.81
N TYR A 157 -8.64 15.17 23.13
CA TYR A 157 -8.97 15.93 21.92
C TYR A 157 -9.66 17.28 22.20
N PHE A 158 -9.73 17.71 23.46
CA PHE A 158 -10.04 19.09 23.82
C PHE A 158 -8.80 19.99 23.81
N ASP A 159 -7.58 19.42 23.84
CA ASP A 159 -6.32 20.14 23.69
C ASP A 159 -6.15 20.60 22.23
N SER A 160 -6.64 21.81 21.93
CA SER A 160 -6.52 22.44 20.61
C SER A 160 -5.12 22.97 20.29
N GLN A 161 -4.19 22.96 21.26
CA GLN A 161 -2.77 23.24 21.01
C GLN A 161 -2.07 21.97 20.50
N ARG A 162 -2.42 20.80 21.03
CA ARG A 162 -1.97 19.49 20.51
C ARG A 162 -2.67 19.11 19.20
N PHE A 163 -3.99 19.24 19.15
CA PHE A 163 -4.85 18.79 18.05
C PHE A 163 -5.65 19.96 17.43
N PRO A 164 -4.99 20.86 16.68
CA PRO A 164 -5.61 22.08 16.15
C PRO A 164 -6.51 21.83 14.93
N VAL A 165 -6.44 20.66 14.28
CA VAL A 165 -7.22 20.34 13.08
C VAL A 165 -7.51 18.85 12.94
N PHE A 166 -8.73 18.52 12.48
CA PHE A 166 -9.21 17.16 12.25
C PHE A 166 -9.79 17.03 10.83
N TYR A 167 -9.39 15.99 10.11
CA TYR A 167 -9.88 15.67 8.75
C TYR A 167 -10.50 14.27 8.72
N ARG A 168 -11.52 14.07 7.88
CA ARG A 168 -12.07 12.74 7.53
C ARG A 168 -12.07 12.51 6.03
N ILE A 169 -12.06 11.25 5.62
CA ILE A 169 -12.52 10.78 4.30
C ILE A 169 -13.44 9.57 4.51
N GLY A 170 -14.27 9.22 3.52
CA GLY A 170 -15.14 8.04 3.55
C GLY A 170 -15.98 7.90 2.27
N THR A 171 -16.90 6.93 2.21
CA THR A 171 -17.75 6.66 1.02
C THR A 171 -19.26 6.58 1.29
N GLY A 172 -19.71 6.95 2.49
CA GLY A 172 -21.12 6.91 2.89
C GLY A 172 -22.01 7.87 2.11
N THR A 173 -23.32 7.61 2.11
CA THR A 173 -24.33 8.10 1.13
C THR A 173 -24.35 9.62 0.88
N GLN A 174 -24.78 10.00 -0.34
CA GLN A 174 -24.22 11.14 -1.05
C GLN A 174 -25.14 12.32 -1.16
N TYR A 175 -24.74 13.48 -0.62
CA TYR A 175 -25.57 14.69 -0.65
C TYR A 175 -24.77 15.98 -0.81
N ILE A 176 -25.39 16.95 -1.48
CA ILE A 176 -25.10 18.36 -1.28
C ILE A 176 -26.23 19.00 -0.48
N LYS A 177 -25.87 19.84 0.49
CA LYS A 177 -26.80 20.62 1.31
C LYS A 177 -26.56 22.12 1.04
N PRO A 178 -27.55 22.86 0.52
CA PRO A 178 -27.50 24.32 0.47
C PRO A 178 -27.58 24.94 1.87
N VAL A 179 -27.16 26.21 2.02
CA VAL A 179 -27.28 26.97 3.27
C VAL A 179 -28.73 26.94 3.79
N ASN A 180 -29.67 27.33 2.92
CA ASN A 180 -31.10 27.37 3.19
C ASN A 180 -31.82 26.38 2.26
N GLY A 181 -31.77 25.08 2.57
CA GLY A 181 -32.45 24.07 1.77
C GLY A 181 -32.29 22.63 2.28
N ALA A 182 -33.11 21.72 1.76
CA ALA A 182 -32.99 20.29 2.03
C ALA A 182 -31.74 19.69 1.38
N LYS A 183 -31.16 18.64 1.99
CA LYS A 183 -30.03 17.92 1.40
C LYS A 183 -30.49 17.13 0.16
N LYS A 184 -29.87 17.37 -1.00
CA LYS A 184 -30.17 16.69 -2.26
C LYS A 184 -29.29 15.45 -2.39
N LYS A 185 -29.89 14.26 -2.48
CA LYS A 185 -29.17 13.01 -2.74
C LYS A 185 -28.58 13.01 -4.16
N LEU A 186 -27.37 12.50 -4.32
CA LEU A 186 -26.63 12.49 -5.60
C LEU A 186 -26.24 11.07 -6.09
N HIS A 187 -26.02 10.10 -5.20
CA HIS A 187 -25.73 8.68 -5.48
C HIS A 187 -25.90 7.85 -4.17
N ASN A 188 -25.54 6.57 -4.18
CA ASN A 188 -25.52 5.66 -3.02
C ASN A 188 -24.12 5.56 -2.37
N ALA A 189 -24.02 4.95 -1.18
CA ALA A 189 -22.76 4.59 -0.53
C ALA A 189 -21.84 3.72 -1.42
N TYR A 190 -20.55 3.65 -1.08
CA TYR A 190 -19.54 2.78 -1.71
C TYR A 190 -19.30 3.04 -3.22
N GLY A 191 -19.76 4.18 -3.72
CA GLY A 191 -19.42 4.62 -5.07
C GLY A 191 -18.04 5.29 -5.13
N TYR A 192 -17.69 6.08 -4.11
CA TYR A 192 -16.49 6.90 -4.11
C TYR A 192 -16.11 7.58 -2.81
N LEU A 193 -14.90 8.14 -2.78
CA LEU A 193 -14.35 8.97 -1.70
C LEU A 193 -14.66 10.47 -1.87
N THR A 194 -14.96 11.12 -0.74
CA THR A 194 -14.72 12.53 -0.45
C THR A 194 -14.32 12.64 1.02
N GLY A 195 -13.92 13.85 1.41
CA GLY A 195 -13.58 14.17 2.78
C GLY A 195 -13.77 15.64 3.06
N GLY A 196 -13.19 16.08 4.17
CA GLY A 196 -13.17 17.47 4.54
C GLY A 196 -12.78 17.67 5.98
N THR A 197 -13.10 18.85 6.49
CA THR A 197 -12.75 19.29 7.83
C THR A 197 -13.82 18.92 8.85
N VAL A 198 -13.38 18.58 10.07
CA VAL A 198 -14.20 18.23 11.22
C VAL A 198 -13.84 19.16 12.38
N GLY A 199 -14.83 19.67 13.10
CA GLY A 199 -14.59 20.56 14.24
C GLY A 199 -14.12 19.81 15.49
N SER A 200 -13.51 20.54 16.42
CA SER A 200 -13.12 20.01 17.73
C SER A 200 -14.31 19.39 18.46
N PRO A 201 -14.11 18.30 19.22
CA PRO A 201 -15.20 17.52 19.77
C PRO A 201 -15.89 18.21 20.96
N LYS A 202 -17.13 17.78 21.24
CA LYS A 202 -17.85 18.04 22.50
C LYS A 202 -17.74 16.87 23.49
N ILE A 203 -17.40 15.67 23.02
CA ILE A 203 -17.06 14.52 23.87
C ILE A 203 -15.75 13.92 23.38
N SER A 204 -14.80 13.74 24.31
CA SER A 204 -13.51 13.09 24.11
C SER A 204 -13.32 12.11 25.27
N ASP A 205 -13.77 10.86 25.12
CA ASP A 205 -13.63 9.81 26.14
C ASP A 205 -13.10 8.51 25.54
N TRP A 206 -13.91 7.45 25.45
CA TRP A 206 -13.69 6.32 24.54
C TRP A 206 -14.17 6.65 23.11
N SER A 207 -14.93 7.74 22.98
CA SER A 207 -15.52 8.25 21.76
C SER A 207 -15.07 9.69 21.48
N PHE A 208 -14.98 10.02 20.20
CA PHE A 208 -14.87 11.40 19.72
C PHE A 208 -16.24 11.78 19.13
N VAL A 209 -16.86 12.86 19.62
CA VAL A 209 -18.16 13.33 19.13
C VAL A 209 -18.06 14.81 18.75
N SER A 210 -18.34 15.14 17.49
CA SER A 210 -18.21 16.50 16.94
C SER A 210 -19.51 16.96 16.25
N PRO A 211 -19.91 18.24 16.37
CA PRO A 211 -21.19 18.76 15.86
C PRO A 211 -21.16 19.04 14.34
N THR A 212 -20.90 18.01 13.54
CA THR A 212 -20.72 18.08 12.08
C THR A 212 -22.00 18.34 11.28
N LEU A 213 -23.20 18.25 11.88
CA LEU A 213 -24.48 18.38 11.16
C LEU A 213 -24.68 19.78 10.55
N ASP A 214 -24.08 20.80 11.16
CA ASP A 214 -23.90 22.12 10.57
C ASP A 214 -22.54 22.21 9.85
N ILE A 215 -22.51 21.66 8.63
CA ILE A 215 -21.38 21.75 7.70
C ILE A 215 -21.00 23.18 7.28
N TYR A 216 -21.85 24.18 7.58
CA TYR A 216 -21.58 25.59 7.32
C TYR A 216 -20.95 26.31 8.52
N ASN A 217 -20.92 25.66 9.69
CA ASN A 217 -20.31 26.23 10.89
C ASN A 217 -18.80 26.42 10.70
N LYS A 218 -18.29 27.62 11.00
CA LYS A 218 -16.85 27.90 10.94
C LYS A 218 -16.02 27.01 11.87
N SER A 219 -16.60 26.51 12.97
CA SER A 219 -15.93 25.56 13.87
C SER A 219 -15.63 24.21 13.21
N ASN A 220 -16.37 23.84 12.15
CA ASN A 220 -16.13 22.63 11.35
C ASN A 220 -15.15 22.86 10.20
N GLY A 221 -14.54 24.05 10.08
CA GLY A 221 -13.52 24.38 9.08
C GLY A 221 -14.07 24.71 7.68
N ALA A 222 -13.17 24.99 6.74
CA ALA A 222 -13.53 25.47 5.40
C ALA A 222 -14.28 24.45 4.54
N LEU A 223 -14.02 23.15 4.76
CA LEU A 223 -14.61 22.02 4.03
C LEU A 223 -15.46 21.15 4.98
N GLY A 224 -16.29 21.77 5.83
CA GLY A 224 -17.15 21.06 6.78
C GLY A 224 -17.90 19.89 6.14
N ASN A 225 -17.78 18.70 6.74
CA ASN A 225 -18.23 17.43 6.17
C ASN A 225 -18.99 16.61 7.24
N PHE A 226 -20.16 16.06 6.86
CA PHE A 226 -20.98 15.20 7.72
C PHE A 226 -21.06 13.78 7.15
N GLY A 227 -20.66 12.79 7.95
CA GLY A 227 -20.69 11.37 7.58
C GLY A 227 -22.10 10.79 7.62
N GLU A 228 -22.45 10.03 6.58
CA GLU A 228 -23.81 9.52 6.31
C GLU A 228 -23.89 7.99 6.39
N GLY A 229 -25.06 7.40 6.14
CA GLY A 229 -25.22 5.95 6.07
C GLY A 229 -24.26 5.31 5.04
N GLY A 230 -23.34 4.47 5.52
CA GLY A 230 -22.23 3.88 4.75
C GLY A 230 -20.85 4.50 5.01
N ASP A 231 -20.75 5.58 5.80
CA ASP A 231 -19.46 6.09 6.29
C ASP A 231 -18.97 5.32 7.53
N SER A 232 -19.74 4.35 8.03
CA SER A 232 -19.33 3.43 9.09
C SER A 232 -17.95 2.82 8.84
N GLY A 233 -17.04 2.93 9.80
CA GLY A 233 -15.65 2.47 9.70
C GLY A 233 -14.68 3.51 9.14
N SER A 234 -15.16 4.56 8.47
CA SER A 234 -14.30 5.55 7.83
C SER A 234 -13.50 6.40 8.83
N PRO A 235 -12.25 6.78 8.52
CA PRO A 235 -11.32 7.33 9.52
C PRO A 235 -11.58 8.79 9.91
N LEU A 236 -11.11 9.11 11.12
CA LEU A 236 -10.81 10.47 11.57
C LEU A 236 -9.30 10.60 11.81
N PHE A 237 -8.68 11.55 11.12
CA PHE A 237 -7.28 11.93 11.33
C PHE A 237 -7.20 13.27 12.06
N ALA A 238 -6.17 13.45 12.89
CA ALA A 238 -5.81 14.72 13.52
C ALA A 238 -4.34 15.05 13.26
N TRP A 239 -4.00 16.33 13.17
CA TRP A 239 -2.60 16.76 13.25
C TRP A 239 -2.17 16.80 14.71
N ASP A 240 -1.09 16.11 15.07
CA ASP A 240 -0.52 16.11 16.41
C ASP A 240 0.73 17.01 16.45
N THR A 241 0.61 18.21 17.01
CA THR A 241 1.72 19.18 17.06
C THR A 241 2.89 18.70 17.92
N LYS A 242 2.67 17.78 18.88
CA LYS A 242 3.76 17.20 19.70
C LYS A 242 4.57 16.15 18.94
N ARG A 243 4.02 15.60 17.85
CA ARG A 243 4.66 14.57 17.02
C ARG A 243 4.94 15.05 15.58
N ASN A 244 4.52 16.27 15.24
CA ASN A 244 4.63 16.91 13.92
C ASN A 244 4.19 15.98 12.78
N THR A 245 3.06 15.27 12.98
CA THR A 245 2.54 14.27 12.04
C THR A 245 1.02 14.15 12.13
N TRP A 246 0.40 13.57 11.11
CA TRP A 246 -0.99 13.15 11.17
C TRP A 246 -1.12 11.82 11.91
N VAL A 247 -2.09 11.74 12.81
CA VAL A 247 -2.43 10.52 13.54
C VAL A 247 -3.88 10.10 13.28
N LEU A 248 -4.10 8.80 13.14
CA LEU A 248 -5.44 8.21 13.14
C LEU A 248 -6.00 8.25 14.57
N VAL A 249 -7.11 8.95 14.75
CA VAL A 249 -7.80 9.13 16.05
C VAL A 249 -8.80 8.00 16.30
N GLY A 250 -9.55 7.62 15.26
CA GLY A 250 -10.65 6.67 15.40
C GLY A 250 -11.39 6.40 14.09
N VAL A 251 -12.43 5.57 14.19
CA VAL A 251 -13.26 5.10 13.06
C VAL A 251 -14.71 5.49 13.29
N LEU A 252 -15.41 5.95 12.25
CA LEU A 252 -16.77 6.48 12.37
C LEU A 252 -17.72 5.35 12.73
N ASP A 253 -18.45 5.52 13.84
CA ASP A 253 -19.32 4.50 14.40
C ASP A 253 -20.80 4.85 14.15
N SER A 254 -21.19 6.11 14.32
CA SER A 254 -22.61 6.49 14.18
C SER A 254 -22.84 7.97 13.87
N MET A 255 -24.03 8.26 13.38
CA MET A 255 -24.63 9.59 13.45
C MET A 255 -25.24 9.78 14.84
N VAL A 256 -25.13 10.99 15.39
CA VAL A 256 -25.75 11.42 16.65
C VAL A 256 -26.56 12.70 16.40
N PRO A 257 -27.50 13.11 17.28
CA PRO A 257 -28.47 14.18 16.97
C PRO A 257 -27.90 15.53 16.49
N ALA A 258 -26.62 15.83 16.78
CA ALA A 258 -25.94 17.07 16.36
C ALA A 258 -24.77 16.85 15.38
N GLY A 259 -24.43 15.62 14.97
CA GLY A 259 -23.21 15.35 14.21
C GLY A 259 -22.83 13.87 14.13
N ASN A 260 -21.53 13.57 14.21
CA ASN A 260 -21.00 12.21 14.11
C ASN A 260 -20.24 11.79 15.39
N ARG A 261 -20.24 10.48 15.65
CA ARG A 261 -19.41 9.80 16.66
C ARG A 261 -18.42 8.86 15.99
N TRP A 262 -17.18 8.90 16.44
CA TRP A 262 -16.13 7.95 16.11
C TRP A 262 -15.72 7.18 17.37
N THR A 263 -15.50 5.87 17.24
CA THR A 263 -14.82 5.07 18.27
C THR A 263 -13.32 5.39 18.20
N ILE A 264 -12.76 5.91 19.30
CA ILE A 264 -11.31 6.17 19.39
C ILE A 264 -10.54 4.84 19.34
N LEU A 265 -9.34 4.83 18.76
CA LEU A 265 -8.52 3.61 18.67
C LEU A 265 -8.35 2.91 20.03
N GLN A 266 -8.28 1.58 20.01
CA GLN A 266 -8.17 0.73 21.21
C GLN A 266 -6.76 0.11 21.28
N PRO A 267 -5.71 0.84 21.73
CA PRO A 267 -4.32 0.47 21.52
C PRO A 267 -3.93 -0.85 22.20
N ASP A 268 -4.42 -1.13 23.41
CA ASP A 268 -4.13 -2.41 24.10
C ASP A 268 -4.73 -3.61 23.36
N PHE A 269 -5.93 -3.45 22.80
CA PHE A 269 -6.57 -4.49 21.98
C PHE A 269 -5.82 -4.70 20.67
N ILE A 270 -5.47 -3.62 19.97
CA ILE A 270 -4.65 -3.65 18.75
C ILE A 270 -3.31 -4.35 19.01
N LYS A 271 -2.61 -3.95 20.07
CA LYS A 271 -1.34 -4.53 20.49
C LYS A 271 -1.47 -6.02 20.80
N ASN A 272 -2.52 -6.43 21.52
CA ASN A 272 -2.76 -7.83 21.84
C ASN A 272 -3.01 -8.67 20.57
N VAL A 273 -3.86 -8.21 19.66
CA VAL A 273 -4.14 -8.87 18.38
C VAL A 273 -2.86 -9.08 17.57
N ILE A 274 -2.06 -8.01 17.38
CA ILE A 274 -0.88 -8.05 16.51
C ILE A 274 0.28 -8.82 17.16
N ALA A 275 0.63 -8.49 18.41
CA ALA A 275 1.86 -8.96 19.05
C ALA A 275 1.70 -10.27 19.84
N ASN A 276 0.49 -10.59 20.32
CA ASN A 276 0.25 -11.78 21.17
C ASN A 276 -0.58 -12.85 20.44
N GLU A 277 -1.65 -12.47 19.73
CA GLU A 277 -2.57 -13.43 19.09
C GLU A 277 -2.08 -13.87 17.69
N ASN A 278 -1.37 -13.01 16.96
CA ASN A 278 -0.97 -13.25 15.56
C ASN A 278 0.54 -13.47 15.32
N THR A 279 1.36 -13.50 16.38
CA THR A 279 2.82 -13.58 16.30
C THR A 279 3.37 -14.68 17.23
N ASP A 280 4.21 -15.56 16.69
CA ASP A 280 4.97 -16.56 17.46
C ASP A 280 6.21 -15.94 18.14
N PRO A 281 6.74 -16.54 19.22
CA PRO A 281 7.98 -16.08 19.84
C PRO A 281 9.15 -16.00 18.86
N ALA A 282 9.93 -14.92 18.93
CA ALA A 282 11.02 -14.66 18.00
C ALA A 282 12.13 -15.74 18.06
N VAL A 283 12.65 -16.11 16.89
CA VAL A 283 13.84 -16.94 16.74
C VAL A 283 15.07 -16.09 17.03
N VAL A 284 15.71 -16.30 18.18
CA VAL A 284 16.89 -15.56 18.61
C VAL A 284 18.12 -16.46 18.52
N LEU A 285 18.98 -16.22 17.53
CA LEU A 285 20.26 -16.94 17.41
C LEU A 285 21.34 -16.27 18.25
N ASN A 286 21.93 -17.06 19.16
CA ASN A 286 23.08 -16.64 19.98
C ASN A 286 24.43 -16.97 19.30
N GLU A 287 24.45 -18.03 18.51
CA GLU A 287 25.60 -18.52 17.73
C GLU A 287 25.53 -17.96 16.30
N LYS A 288 26.67 -17.58 15.71
CA LYS A 288 26.73 -17.16 14.30
C LYS A 288 26.62 -18.35 13.36
N ASP A 289 26.01 -18.11 12.20
CA ASP A 289 26.03 -18.96 11.01
C ASP A 289 25.43 -20.37 11.24
N LYS A 290 24.67 -20.52 12.33
CA LYS A 290 23.94 -21.74 12.71
C LYS A 290 22.91 -22.09 11.64
N VAL A 291 22.90 -23.36 11.21
CA VAL A 291 21.86 -23.91 10.34
C VAL A 291 20.70 -24.40 11.20
N LEU A 292 19.51 -23.86 10.96
CA LEU A 292 18.23 -24.37 11.46
C LEU A 292 17.53 -25.13 10.34
N ASN A 293 17.23 -26.41 10.56
CA ASN A 293 16.28 -27.12 9.72
C ASN A 293 14.87 -26.64 10.08
N TRP A 294 14.06 -26.36 9.08
CA TRP A 294 12.69 -25.90 9.23
C TRP A 294 11.73 -26.90 8.59
N SER A 295 10.94 -27.58 9.42
CA SER A 295 9.92 -28.54 9.00
C SER A 295 8.52 -28.05 9.34
N PHE A 296 7.52 -28.51 8.59
CA PHE A 296 6.13 -28.08 8.74
C PHE A 296 5.13 -29.22 8.49
N ASP A 297 4.28 -29.54 9.46
CA ASP A 297 3.19 -30.50 9.33
C ASP A 297 1.90 -29.75 8.92
N SER A 298 1.56 -29.84 7.63
CA SER A 298 0.38 -29.18 7.04
C SER A 298 -0.96 -29.76 7.51
N ASN A 299 -0.99 -30.95 8.11
CA ASN A 299 -2.20 -31.55 8.67
C ASN A 299 -2.47 -30.98 10.07
N LYS A 300 -1.41 -30.74 10.85
CA LYS A 300 -1.50 -30.12 12.18
C LYS A 300 -1.60 -28.59 12.12
N GLY A 301 -0.96 -27.96 11.13
CA GLY A 301 -0.77 -26.50 11.03
C GLY A 301 0.44 -25.99 11.82
N THR A 302 1.37 -26.87 12.18
CA THR A 302 2.49 -26.61 13.10
C THR A 302 3.82 -27.05 12.50
N GLY A 303 4.87 -26.26 12.67
CA GLY A 303 6.24 -26.59 12.29
C GLY A 303 7.24 -26.34 13.39
N VAL A 304 8.48 -26.76 13.14
CA VAL A 304 9.61 -26.60 14.07
C VAL A 304 10.83 -26.10 13.31
N LEU A 305 11.54 -25.14 13.90
CA LEU A 305 12.89 -24.76 13.53
C LEU A 305 13.86 -25.30 14.58
N SER A 306 14.85 -26.11 14.19
CA SER A 306 15.81 -26.70 15.13
C SER A 306 17.23 -26.81 14.54
N GLY A 307 18.23 -26.70 15.40
CA GLY A 307 19.64 -26.86 15.00
C GLY A 307 20.06 -28.31 14.83
N ASN A 308 21.05 -28.57 13.96
CA ASN A 308 21.55 -29.92 13.70
C ASN A 308 22.30 -30.58 14.89
N ASN A 309 22.92 -29.79 15.77
CA ASN A 309 23.97 -30.27 16.67
C ASN A 309 23.58 -30.12 18.15
N GLY A 310 22.92 -31.14 18.73
CA GLY A 310 22.91 -31.50 20.17
C GLY A 310 22.28 -30.52 21.19
N ASN A 311 22.36 -29.21 20.98
CA ASN A 311 21.81 -28.19 21.86
C ASN A 311 20.32 -28.03 21.57
N ASN A 312 19.48 -28.32 22.57
CA ASN A 312 17.99 -28.39 22.50
C ASN A 312 17.27 -27.03 22.24
N GLN A 313 17.86 -26.14 21.44
CA GLN A 313 17.17 -24.97 20.92
C GLN A 313 16.29 -25.36 19.73
N SER A 314 14.99 -25.40 19.98
CA SER A 314 13.94 -25.45 18.96
C SER A 314 12.95 -24.30 19.15
N TRP A 315 12.36 -23.87 18.04
CA TRP A 315 11.27 -22.88 18.01
C TRP A 315 10.09 -23.48 17.27
N THR A 316 8.93 -23.53 17.93
CA THR A 316 7.66 -23.84 17.28
C THR A 316 7.28 -22.68 16.35
N MET A 317 6.67 -22.99 15.21
CA MET A 317 5.97 -22.01 14.39
C MET A 317 4.62 -22.54 13.91
N HIS A 318 3.70 -21.64 13.61
CA HIS A 318 2.36 -21.97 13.12
C HIS A 318 2.13 -21.51 11.67
N GLY A 319 1.48 -22.36 10.88
CA GLY A 319 1.16 -22.11 9.46
C GLY A 319 -0.31 -22.36 9.14
N ALA A 320 -0.63 -22.45 7.85
CA ALA A 320 -2.00 -22.73 7.39
C ALA A 320 -2.47 -24.11 7.89
N LYS A 321 -3.70 -24.17 8.40
CA LYS A 321 -4.35 -25.41 8.82
C LYS A 321 -5.51 -25.74 7.89
N GLY A 322 -5.23 -26.55 6.87
CA GLY A 322 -6.15 -26.71 5.73
C GLY A 322 -6.45 -25.36 5.07
N ALA A 323 -7.73 -25.02 4.93
CA ALA A 323 -8.14 -23.72 4.40
C ALA A 323 -8.00 -22.54 5.39
N ASN A 324 -7.73 -22.78 6.68
CA ASN A 324 -7.58 -21.70 7.65
C ASN A 324 -6.18 -21.07 7.54
N LEU A 325 -6.12 -19.88 6.93
CA LEU A 325 -4.91 -19.07 6.82
C LEU A 325 -4.53 -18.37 8.14
N ASP A 326 -5.49 -18.00 8.98
CA ASP A 326 -5.26 -17.27 10.23
C ASP A 326 -4.63 -18.11 11.35
N ALA A 327 -4.72 -19.44 11.22
CA ALA A 327 -3.94 -20.38 12.02
C ALA A 327 -2.43 -20.08 11.95
N GLY A 328 -1.95 -19.57 10.82
CA GLY A 328 -0.56 -19.18 10.63
C GLY A 328 -0.17 -17.93 11.40
N LYS A 329 1.04 -17.89 11.95
CA LYS A 329 1.53 -16.80 12.81
C LYS A 329 2.81 -16.18 12.27
N ASN A 330 3.00 -14.91 12.62
CA ASN A 330 4.14 -14.12 12.19
C ASN A 330 5.38 -14.56 12.99
N LEU A 331 6.56 -14.59 12.36
CA LEU A 331 7.80 -15.08 12.99
C LEU A 331 8.95 -14.12 12.72
N SER A 332 9.65 -13.70 13.78
CA SER A 332 10.76 -12.74 13.69
C SER A 332 12.11 -13.41 13.96
N PHE A 333 13.10 -13.13 13.12
CA PHE A 333 14.47 -13.62 13.23
C PHE A 333 15.40 -12.53 13.76
N LYS A 334 16.06 -12.79 14.88
CA LYS A 334 16.86 -11.85 15.66
C LYS A 334 18.21 -12.43 16.08
N GLY A 335 19.12 -11.57 16.53
CA GLY A 335 20.41 -11.96 17.09
C GLY A 335 21.51 -12.08 16.04
N LYS A 336 22.25 -13.18 16.07
CA LYS A 336 23.31 -13.46 15.09
C LYS A 336 22.74 -13.92 13.75
N LYS A 337 23.57 -13.81 12.71
CA LYS A 337 23.27 -14.32 11.35
C LYS A 337 23.06 -15.83 11.37
N GLY A 338 22.24 -16.36 10.48
CA GLY A 338 21.94 -17.80 10.42
C GLY A 338 21.52 -18.29 9.04
N THR A 339 21.28 -19.60 8.95
CA THR A 339 20.72 -20.24 7.74
C THR A 339 19.45 -20.99 8.10
N LEU A 340 18.36 -20.77 7.37
CA LEU A 340 17.16 -21.60 7.39
C LEU A 340 17.24 -22.61 6.24
N ASN A 341 17.03 -23.89 6.54
CA ASN A 341 16.97 -24.95 5.54
C ASN A 341 15.57 -25.59 5.55
N LEU A 342 14.75 -25.28 4.56
CA LEU A 342 13.38 -25.82 4.45
C LEU A 342 13.46 -27.30 4.11
N SER A 343 13.12 -28.14 5.08
CA SER A 343 13.13 -29.60 4.99
C SER A 343 11.94 -30.15 4.20
N ASN A 344 10.83 -29.41 4.14
CA ASN A 344 9.67 -29.71 3.31
C ASN A 344 8.94 -28.39 2.93
N PRO A 345 7.99 -28.39 1.97
CA PRO A 345 7.28 -27.18 1.55
C PRO A 345 6.44 -26.56 2.66
N ILE A 346 6.55 -25.23 2.81
CA ILE A 346 5.92 -24.48 3.90
C ILE A 346 4.81 -23.61 3.35
N ASP A 347 3.62 -23.72 3.95
CA ASP A 347 2.52 -22.79 3.74
C ASP A 347 2.17 -22.15 5.08
N GLN A 348 2.76 -20.99 5.34
CA GLN A 348 2.60 -20.25 6.58
C GLN A 348 1.23 -19.54 6.66
N GLY A 349 0.37 -19.68 5.65
CA GLY A 349 -0.95 -19.06 5.62
C GLY A 349 -0.85 -17.53 5.65
N ALA A 350 -1.45 -16.92 6.67
CA ALA A 350 -1.33 -15.49 6.96
C ALA A 350 -0.13 -15.16 7.86
N GLY A 351 0.79 -16.07 8.14
CA GLY A 351 2.03 -15.73 8.85
C GLY A 351 3.04 -15.01 7.94
N ALA A 352 3.60 -13.90 8.41
CA ALA A 352 4.70 -13.17 7.78
C ALA A 352 6.05 -13.49 8.45
N LEU A 353 7.16 -13.19 7.78
CA LEU A 353 8.52 -13.27 8.35
C LEU A 353 9.12 -11.87 8.51
N THR A 354 9.80 -11.62 9.64
CA THR A 354 10.54 -10.38 9.88
C THR A 354 12.01 -10.69 10.13
N PHE A 355 12.92 -10.05 9.40
CA PHE A 355 14.37 -10.25 9.52
C PHE A 355 15.03 -8.99 10.09
N GLU A 356 15.58 -9.11 11.31
CA GLU A 356 16.30 -8.05 12.03
C GLU A 356 17.82 -8.24 11.99
N THR A 357 18.29 -9.30 11.33
CA THR A 357 19.70 -9.68 11.15
C THR A 357 19.81 -10.51 9.86
N ASP A 358 20.99 -10.57 9.24
CA ASP A 358 21.15 -11.23 7.93
C ASP A 358 20.90 -12.75 8.01
N TYR A 359 20.26 -13.30 6.99
CA TYR A 359 19.96 -14.73 6.92
C TYR A 359 20.14 -15.28 5.50
N VAL A 360 20.53 -16.56 5.42
CA VAL A 360 20.32 -17.39 4.23
C VAL A 360 19.03 -18.18 4.41
N VAL A 361 18.17 -18.23 3.39
CA VAL A 361 16.97 -19.08 3.37
C VAL A 361 17.06 -19.98 2.16
N LYS A 362 17.27 -21.29 2.37
CA LYS A 362 17.50 -22.28 1.32
C LYS A 362 16.61 -23.50 1.47
N SER A 363 16.62 -24.38 0.47
CA SER A 363 16.14 -25.75 0.59
C SER A 363 17.02 -26.67 -0.25
N ASP A 364 17.54 -27.73 0.35
CA ASP A 364 18.37 -28.72 -0.34
C ASP A 364 17.53 -29.73 -1.17
N ASN A 365 16.20 -29.75 -0.99
CA ASN A 365 15.28 -30.63 -1.73
C ASN A 365 14.25 -29.87 -2.60
N GLY A 366 14.49 -28.59 -2.88
CA GLY A 366 13.62 -27.77 -3.74
C GLY A 366 12.29 -27.35 -3.11
N SER A 367 12.17 -27.42 -1.78
CA SER A 367 10.97 -26.97 -1.06
C SER A 367 10.69 -25.48 -1.27
N THR A 368 9.41 -25.14 -1.30
CA THR A 368 8.90 -23.79 -1.51
C THR A 368 8.41 -23.17 -0.21
N TRP A 369 8.45 -21.84 -0.11
CA TRP A 369 7.79 -21.08 0.96
C TRP A 369 6.62 -20.27 0.40
N LYS A 370 5.55 -20.16 1.19
CA LYS A 370 4.42 -19.25 0.98
C LYS A 370 3.94 -18.75 2.34
N GLY A 371 3.55 -17.48 2.41
CA GLY A 371 2.99 -16.84 3.60
C GLY A 371 2.46 -15.44 3.28
N ALA A 372 2.21 -14.62 4.30
CA ALA A 372 1.71 -13.26 4.12
C ALA A 372 2.73 -12.34 3.43
N GLY A 373 4.02 -12.53 3.69
CA GLY A 373 5.11 -11.77 3.10
C GLY A 373 6.36 -11.75 3.99
N ILE A 374 7.35 -10.97 3.58
CA ILE A 374 8.61 -10.78 4.31
C ILE A 374 8.90 -9.29 4.54
N ILE A 375 9.34 -8.99 5.75
CA ILE A 375 9.83 -7.69 6.19
C ILE A 375 11.33 -7.84 6.40
N ILE A 376 12.15 -7.06 5.68
CA ILE A 376 13.60 -7.04 5.88
C ILE A 376 13.98 -5.65 6.36
N ASN A 377 14.52 -5.55 7.58
CA ASN A 377 14.82 -4.25 8.19
C ASN A 377 15.97 -3.53 7.48
N LYS A 378 16.00 -2.19 7.56
CA LYS A 378 17.03 -1.36 6.93
C LYS A 378 18.43 -1.81 7.38
N GLY A 379 19.32 -2.05 6.41
CA GLY A 379 20.68 -2.55 6.65
C GLY A 379 20.80 -4.08 6.75
N VAL A 380 19.68 -4.83 6.74
CA VAL A 380 19.67 -6.30 6.70
C VAL A 380 19.60 -6.79 5.26
N THR A 381 20.28 -7.90 4.96
CA THR A 381 20.16 -8.66 3.70
C THR A 381 19.70 -10.09 3.97
N VAL A 382 18.66 -10.54 3.25
CA VAL A 382 18.25 -11.95 3.22
C VAL A 382 18.60 -12.55 1.86
N ASP A 383 19.45 -13.57 1.90
CA ASP A 383 19.86 -14.40 0.77
C ASP A 383 18.84 -15.52 0.54
N TRP A 384 17.89 -15.25 -0.35
CA TRP A 384 16.68 -16.02 -0.54
C TRP A 384 16.83 -16.98 -1.72
N ARG A 385 17.02 -18.26 -1.41
CA ARG A 385 17.31 -19.36 -2.36
C ARG A 385 16.19 -20.38 -2.49
N VAL A 386 14.96 -20.04 -2.08
CA VAL A 386 13.76 -20.88 -2.23
C VAL A 386 12.78 -20.29 -3.22
N ASN A 387 12.21 -21.13 -4.08
CA ASN A 387 11.19 -20.72 -5.04
C ASN A 387 9.83 -20.53 -4.34
N GLY A 388 8.96 -19.71 -4.94
CA GLY A 388 7.56 -19.58 -4.55
C GLY A 388 6.66 -20.62 -5.22
N LYS A 389 5.34 -20.44 -5.07
CA LYS A 389 4.32 -21.29 -5.71
C LYS A 389 3.61 -20.54 -6.85
N ALA A 390 3.14 -21.26 -7.86
CA ALA A 390 2.30 -20.67 -8.90
C ALA A 390 1.03 -20.03 -8.29
N ASN A 391 0.60 -18.89 -8.84
CA ASN A 391 -0.54 -18.10 -8.34
C ASN A 391 -0.38 -17.57 -6.89
N ASP A 392 0.85 -17.48 -6.38
CA ASP A 392 1.17 -16.74 -5.14
C ASP A 392 2.26 -15.70 -5.42
N ASN A 393 2.09 -14.50 -4.86
CA ASN A 393 3.10 -13.45 -4.87
C ASN A 393 3.84 -13.43 -3.52
N LEU A 394 5.16 -13.38 -3.56
CA LEU A 394 5.97 -12.97 -2.41
C LEU A 394 5.77 -11.47 -2.18
N HIS A 395 5.25 -11.06 -1.02
CA HIS A 395 5.15 -9.64 -0.67
C HIS A 395 6.41 -9.22 0.11
N LYS A 396 7.09 -8.16 -0.33
CA LYS A 396 8.35 -7.66 0.26
C LYS A 396 8.20 -6.20 0.71
N ILE A 397 8.46 -5.94 1.98
CA ILE A 397 8.58 -4.59 2.56
C ILE A 397 9.80 -4.47 3.50
N GLY A 398 9.97 -3.32 4.16
CA GLY A 398 11.11 -2.97 4.98
C GLY A 398 12.32 -2.55 4.14
N GLY A 399 13.02 -1.48 4.55
CA GLY A 399 14.12 -0.86 3.80
C GLY A 399 15.41 -1.68 3.65
N GLY A 400 15.38 -2.99 3.90
CA GLY A 400 16.48 -3.93 3.66
C GLY A 400 16.38 -4.70 2.33
N THR A 401 17.38 -5.54 2.08
CA THR A 401 17.64 -6.16 0.77
C THR A 401 17.19 -7.62 0.72
N LEU A 402 16.37 -7.96 -0.27
CA LEU A 402 16.09 -9.32 -0.70
C LEU A 402 17.06 -9.69 -1.84
N LEU A 403 18.02 -10.57 -1.57
CA LEU A 403 18.93 -11.11 -2.59
C LEU A 403 18.38 -12.45 -3.09
N VAL A 404 17.78 -12.48 -4.27
CA VAL A 404 17.13 -13.67 -4.82
C VAL A 404 18.16 -14.53 -5.55
N ARG A 405 18.44 -15.72 -5.02
CA ARG A 405 19.39 -16.72 -5.56
C ARG A 405 18.82 -18.14 -5.50
N GLY A 406 17.57 -18.30 -5.90
CA GLY A 406 16.96 -19.61 -6.13
C GLY A 406 17.51 -20.26 -7.40
N LYS A 407 17.11 -21.51 -7.65
CA LYS A 407 17.48 -22.27 -8.86
C LYS A 407 16.27 -22.58 -9.71
N GLY A 408 16.45 -22.50 -11.03
CA GLY A 408 15.42 -22.87 -12.00
C GLY A 408 14.41 -21.76 -12.26
N LYS A 409 13.27 -22.16 -12.83
CA LYS A 409 12.13 -21.28 -13.09
C LYS A 409 11.24 -21.16 -11.86
N ASN A 410 11.32 -20.06 -11.11
CA ASN A 410 10.39 -19.77 -10.03
C ASN A 410 8.98 -19.46 -10.60
N PRO A 411 7.93 -20.20 -10.22
CA PRO A 411 6.57 -19.97 -10.72
C PRO A 411 5.81 -18.85 -9.98
N GLY A 412 6.26 -18.44 -8.79
CA GLY A 412 5.64 -17.37 -8.01
C GLY A 412 5.99 -15.97 -8.50
N GLY A 413 5.15 -15.00 -8.17
CA GLY A 413 5.41 -13.57 -8.43
C GLY A 413 6.10 -12.87 -7.25
N LEU A 414 6.44 -11.60 -7.44
CA LEU A 414 6.90 -10.67 -6.40
C LEU A 414 6.02 -9.43 -6.43
N ASN A 415 5.51 -8.99 -5.27
CA ASN A 415 5.00 -7.64 -5.08
C ASN A 415 5.92 -6.96 -4.07
N ILE A 416 6.66 -5.94 -4.50
CA ILE A 416 7.63 -5.21 -3.68
C ILE A 416 7.15 -3.80 -3.40
N GLY A 417 7.03 -3.48 -2.11
CA GLY A 417 6.61 -2.19 -1.61
C GLY A 417 7.70 -1.37 -0.92
N ASP A 418 8.81 -1.97 -0.49
CA ASP A 418 9.90 -1.23 0.18
C ASP A 418 11.24 -1.99 0.14
N GLY A 419 12.33 -1.25 0.27
CA GLY A 419 13.72 -1.73 0.21
C GLY A 419 14.17 -2.17 -1.18
N VAL A 420 15.13 -3.09 -1.22
CA VAL A 420 15.75 -3.56 -2.47
C VAL A 420 15.38 -5.02 -2.74
N ALA A 421 15.16 -5.38 -4.01
CA ALA A 421 15.24 -6.76 -4.48
C ALA A 421 16.31 -6.89 -5.57
N ILE A 422 17.31 -7.74 -5.34
CA ILE A 422 18.36 -8.06 -6.32
C ILE A 422 18.01 -9.40 -6.96
N LEU A 423 17.72 -9.40 -8.26
CA LEU A 423 17.37 -10.62 -9.00
C LEU A 423 18.66 -11.27 -9.53
N ASN A 424 19.04 -12.41 -8.94
CA ASN A 424 20.24 -13.18 -9.26
C ASN A 424 19.92 -14.70 -9.22
N GLN A 425 18.76 -15.09 -9.75
CA GLN A 425 18.34 -16.48 -9.88
C GLN A 425 19.35 -17.25 -10.74
N GLU A 426 19.75 -18.44 -10.27
CA GLU A 426 20.63 -19.35 -10.98
C GLU A 426 19.83 -20.29 -11.91
N ALA A 427 20.44 -20.72 -13.02
CA ALA A 427 19.86 -21.75 -13.86
C ALA A 427 19.78 -23.11 -13.13
N ASN A 428 18.82 -23.95 -13.48
CA ASN A 428 18.86 -25.38 -13.12
C ASN A 428 19.70 -26.19 -14.12
N ALA A 429 19.81 -27.50 -13.90
CA ALA A 429 20.52 -28.42 -14.80
C ALA A 429 19.98 -28.44 -16.25
N ASP A 430 18.72 -28.05 -16.47
CA ASP A 430 18.13 -27.91 -17.81
C ASP A 430 18.41 -26.54 -18.48
N GLY A 431 19.24 -25.69 -17.87
CA GLY A 431 19.48 -24.31 -18.30
C GLY A 431 18.32 -23.33 -18.03
N LYS A 432 17.22 -23.76 -17.40
CA LYS A 432 16.04 -22.91 -17.15
C LYS A 432 16.34 -21.93 -16.00
N LYS A 433 16.08 -20.64 -16.21
CA LYS A 433 16.26 -19.55 -15.24
C LYS A 433 15.05 -18.61 -15.29
N GLN A 434 14.51 -18.21 -14.13
CA GLN A 434 13.51 -17.14 -13.97
C GLN A 434 13.36 -16.81 -12.48
N ALA A 435 13.58 -15.56 -12.08
CA ALA A 435 13.48 -15.12 -10.68
C ALA A 435 12.04 -15.06 -10.16
N PHE A 436 11.09 -14.57 -10.98
CA PHE A 436 9.65 -14.52 -10.69
C PHE A 436 8.82 -14.57 -11.98
N SER A 437 7.54 -14.98 -11.89
CA SER A 437 6.61 -15.01 -13.02
C SER A 437 5.95 -13.66 -13.33
N THR A 438 5.84 -12.77 -12.32
CA THR A 438 5.49 -11.34 -12.41
C THR A 438 6.22 -10.55 -11.35
N ILE A 439 6.45 -9.25 -11.59
CA ILE A 439 6.95 -8.30 -10.57
C ILE A 439 6.07 -7.07 -10.56
N ASP A 440 5.50 -6.77 -9.40
CA ASP A 440 4.73 -5.56 -9.11
C ASP A 440 5.59 -4.63 -8.25
N ILE A 441 5.94 -3.45 -8.78
CA ILE A 441 6.76 -2.43 -8.13
C ILE A 441 5.83 -1.30 -7.69
N VAL A 442 5.71 -1.07 -6.37
CA VAL A 442 4.67 -0.19 -5.80
C VAL A 442 5.16 0.69 -4.62
N SER A 443 4.39 1.74 -4.34
CA SER A 443 4.57 2.80 -3.33
C SER A 443 5.67 3.85 -3.59
N GLY A 444 6.56 3.64 -4.56
CA GLY A 444 7.66 4.56 -4.89
C GLY A 444 8.93 4.41 -4.04
N ARG A 445 8.83 3.73 -2.89
CA ARG A 445 9.98 3.38 -2.03
C ARG A 445 10.98 2.36 -2.62
N PRO A 446 10.57 1.31 -3.37
CA PRO A 446 11.46 0.18 -3.64
C PRO A 446 12.34 0.34 -4.88
N THR A 447 13.40 -0.48 -4.92
CA THR A 447 14.25 -0.67 -6.11
C THR A 447 14.39 -2.15 -6.44
N VAL A 448 14.15 -2.53 -7.70
CA VAL A 448 14.43 -3.86 -8.24
C VAL A 448 15.67 -3.79 -9.13
N ILE A 449 16.69 -4.59 -8.85
CA ILE A 449 17.98 -4.60 -9.56
C ILE A 449 18.12 -5.89 -10.37
N LEU A 450 18.38 -5.77 -11.67
CA LEU A 450 18.69 -6.91 -12.55
C LEU A 450 20.19 -7.23 -12.50
N LYS A 451 20.58 -8.46 -12.15
CA LYS A 451 21.99 -8.90 -12.27
C LYS A 451 22.34 -9.41 -13.66
N ASP A 452 21.36 -9.94 -14.40
CA ASP A 452 21.44 -10.25 -15.82
C ASP A 452 20.06 -10.04 -16.49
N ALA A 453 20.03 -10.05 -17.83
CA ALA A 453 18.83 -9.76 -18.62
C ALA A 453 17.76 -10.87 -18.60
N ASP A 454 18.12 -12.14 -18.30
CA ASP A 454 17.17 -13.27 -18.35
C ASP A 454 16.47 -13.52 -17.00
N GLN A 455 16.66 -12.64 -16.02
CA GLN A 455 16.08 -12.78 -14.68
C GLN A 455 14.54 -12.78 -14.69
N ILE A 456 13.91 -12.06 -15.64
CA ILE A 456 12.45 -12.07 -15.85
C ILE A 456 12.12 -11.63 -17.28
N ASP A 457 11.01 -12.11 -17.85
CA ASP A 457 10.40 -11.50 -19.04
C ASP A 457 9.98 -10.05 -18.73
N PRO A 458 10.58 -9.00 -19.34
CA PRO A 458 10.27 -7.61 -19.00
C PRO A 458 8.80 -7.24 -19.24
N ASN A 459 8.07 -8.00 -20.08
CA ASN A 459 6.62 -7.88 -20.27
C ASN A 459 5.80 -8.39 -19.06
N LYS A 460 6.43 -8.83 -17.96
CA LYS A 460 5.81 -9.25 -16.70
C LYS A 460 6.05 -8.29 -15.53
N ILE A 461 6.77 -7.19 -15.77
CA ILE A 461 6.93 -6.11 -14.80
C ILE A 461 5.71 -5.16 -14.88
N TYR A 462 5.27 -4.66 -13.73
CA TYR A 462 4.26 -3.63 -13.57
C TYR A 462 4.76 -2.58 -12.58
N PHE A 463 4.64 -1.29 -12.93
CA PHE A 463 4.73 -0.19 -11.97
C PHE A 463 3.30 0.17 -11.54
N GLY A 464 2.89 -0.38 -10.39
CA GLY A 464 1.58 -0.08 -9.79
C GLY A 464 1.58 1.28 -9.10
N TYR A 465 0.70 1.47 -8.12
CA TYR A 465 0.52 2.78 -7.45
C TYR A 465 1.84 3.34 -6.91
N ARG A 466 2.19 4.57 -7.29
CA ARG A 466 3.45 5.29 -7.02
C ARG A 466 4.72 4.61 -7.54
N GLY A 467 4.63 3.49 -8.26
CA GLY A 467 5.77 2.80 -8.87
C GLY A 467 6.94 2.53 -7.91
N GLY A 468 8.12 3.00 -8.30
CA GLY A 468 9.43 2.66 -7.73
C GLY A 468 10.45 2.51 -8.86
N ARG A 469 11.67 2.08 -8.53
CA ARG A 469 12.77 1.93 -9.50
C ARG A 469 12.92 0.50 -10.03
N LEU A 470 13.10 0.37 -11.34
CA LEU A 470 13.76 -0.77 -11.97
C LEU A 470 15.15 -0.33 -12.40
N ASP A 471 16.18 -0.79 -11.70
CA ASP A 471 17.57 -0.63 -12.11
C ASP A 471 17.98 -1.76 -13.04
N LEU A 472 18.35 -1.38 -14.26
CA LEU A 472 18.83 -2.31 -15.27
C LEU A 472 20.27 -2.77 -15.00
N ASN A 473 21.06 -2.02 -14.23
CA ASN A 473 22.46 -2.34 -13.88
C ASN A 473 23.27 -2.85 -15.10
N GLY A 474 23.28 -2.05 -16.17
CA GLY A 474 23.97 -2.36 -17.42
C GLY A 474 23.36 -3.49 -18.25
N ASN A 475 22.09 -3.85 -18.07
CA ASN A 475 21.40 -4.87 -18.90
C ASN A 475 20.43 -4.25 -19.89
N ASP A 476 20.39 -4.78 -21.10
CA ASP A 476 19.43 -4.38 -22.13
C ASP A 476 18.10 -5.13 -21.95
N ILE A 477 16.98 -4.42 -22.08
CA ILE A 477 15.64 -5.03 -22.05
C ILE A 477 14.82 -4.68 -23.30
N SER A 478 14.01 -5.64 -23.74
CA SER A 478 13.07 -5.49 -24.85
C SER A 478 11.66 -5.89 -24.41
N LEU A 479 10.68 -5.03 -24.65
CA LEU A 479 9.28 -5.24 -24.25
C LEU A 479 8.30 -4.56 -25.19
N ALA A 480 7.07 -5.06 -25.25
CA ALA A 480 6.02 -4.48 -26.08
C ALA A 480 5.70 -3.04 -25.66
N ARG A 481 5.58 -2.80 -24.36
CA ARG A 481 5.30 -1.50 -23.73
C ARG A 481 5.69 -1.54 -22.25
N ILE A 482 5.96 -0.38 -21.66
CA ILE A 482 6.01 -0.24 -20.20
C ILE A 482 4.57 -0.26 -19.66
N LYS A 483 4.40 -0.74 -18.43
CA LYS A 483 3.13 -0.75 -17.70
C LYS A 483 3.28 0.12 -16.47
N ALA A 484 2.67 1.29 -16.47
CA ALA A 484 2.81 2.29 -15.41
C ALA A 484 1.49 3.04 -15.22
N VAL A 485 1.05 3.20 -13.98
CA VAL A 485 -0.22 3.88 -13.67
C VAL A 485 -0.08 5.36 -13.33
N ASP A 486 1.12 5.78 -12.93
CA ASP A 486 1.45 7.16 -12.57
C ASP A 486 2.95 7.45 -12.79
N ASN A 487 3.39 8.64 -12.35
CA ASN A 487 4.73 9.18 -12.57
C ASN A 487 5.80 8.72 -11.57
N GLY A 488 5.45 7.85 -10.62
CA GLY A 488 6.42 7.21 -9.73
C GLY A 488 7.15 6.01 -10.34
N ALA A 489 6.74 5.55 -11.53
CA ALA A 489 7.47 4.56 -12.30
C ALA A 489 8.82 5.13 -12.80
N MET A 490 9.94 4.47 -12.43
CA MET A 490 11.28 4.86 -12.87
C MET A 490 12.05 3.67 -13.43
N ILE A 491 12.66 3.84 -14.61
CA ILE A 491 13.62 2.88 -15.16
C ILE A 491 14.98 3.57 -15.19
N VAL A 492 15.96 3.00 -14.49
CA VAL A 492 17.27 3.61 -14.23
C VAL A 492 18.41 2.69 -14.63
N ASN A 493 19.62 3.23 -14.73
CA ASN A 493 20.84 2.44 -14.75
C ASN A 493 21.80 3.00 -13.70
N HIS A 494 21.99 2.30 -12.58
CA HIS A 494 22.94 2.71 -11.54
C HIS A 494 24.39 2.25 -11.81
N ASN A 495 24.63 1.62 -12.97
CA ASN A 495 25.95 1.15 -13.40
C ASN A 495 26.65 2.19 -14.30
N MET A 496 27.84 2.67 -13.89
CA MET A 496 28.65 3.61 -14.67
C MET A 496 29.47 2.94 -15.78
N ASP A 497 29.96 1.72 -15.53
CA ASP A 497 30.93 1.04 -16.39
C ASP A 497 30.26 0.42 -17.62
N LYS A 498 28.97 0.11 -17.52
CA LYS A 498 28.17 -0.52 -18.58
C LYS A 498 26.85 0.21 -18.79
N ALA A 499 26.66 0.72 -20.02
CA ALA A 499 25.39 1.27 -20.47
C ALA A 499 24.29 0.19 -20.49
N ALA A 500 23.04 0.62 -20.35
CA ALA A 500 21.85 -0.20 -20.50
C ALA A 500 20.92 0.41 -21.56
N SER A 501 19.98 -0.38 -22.09
CA SER A 501 18.96 0.15 -23.00
C SER A 501 17.57 -0.44 -22.82
N VAL A 502 16.55 0.34 -23.21
CA VAL A 502 15.15 -0.07 -23.25
C VAL A 502 14.64 -0.02 -24.68
N THR A 503 14.28 -1.17 -25.25
CA THR A 503 13.67 -1.26 -26.58
C THR A 503 12.17 -1.54 -26.47
N LEU A 504 11.35 -0.61 -26.96
CA LEU A 504 9.89 -0.70 -26.98
C LEU A 504 9.40 -1.12 -28.37
N THR A 505 8.86 -2.33 -28.48
CA THR A 505 8.64 -3.03 -29.78
C THR A 505 7.17 -3.22 -30.17
N GLY A 506 6.22 -2.88 -29.29
CA GLY A 506 4.83 -3.30 -29.41
C GLY A 506 3.82 -2.17 -29.52
N LYS A 507 2.56 -2.53 -29.27
CA LYS A 507 1.41 -1.63 -29.20
C LYS A 507 1.13 -1.22 -27.74
N GLY A 508 0.25 -0.24 -27.58
CA GLY A 508 -0.25 0.21 -26.27
C GLY A 508 -1.14 -0.79 -25.54
N ILE A 509 -1.92 -0.28 -24.58
CA ILE A 509 -2.70 -1.08 -23.64
C ILE A 509 -3.58 -2.10 -24.37
N ASN A 510 -3.51 -3.36 -23.89
CA ASN A 510 -4.22 -4.52 -24.40
C ASN A 510 -4.02 -4.82 -25.90
N ASN A 511 -2.88 -4.40 -26.49
CA ASN A 511 -2.54 -4.57 -27.91
C ASN A 511 -3.55 -3.92 -28.89
N LYS A 512 -4.43 -3.03 -28.37
CA LYS A 512 -5.59 -2.49 -29.12
C LYS A 512 -5.28 -1.19 -29.84
N TYR A 513 -4.51 -0.31 -29.21
CA TYR A 513 -4.11 0.98 -29.76
C TYR A 513 -2.64 0.92 -30.15
N ASN A 514 -2.27 1.45 -31.32
CA ASN A 514 -0.86 1.46 -31.76
C ASN A 514 0.00 2.33 -30.82
N ASP A 515 -0.59 3.42 -30.35
CA ASP A 515 0.07 4.47 -29.56
C ASP A 515 0.33 4.04 -28.11
N GLN A 516 1.39 4.58 -27.53
CA GLN A 516 1.83 4.33 -26.16
C GLN A 516 1.95 5.63 -25.37
N ALA A 517 1.77 5.55 -24.05
CA ALA A 517 2.07 6.63 -23.13
C ALA A 517 2.87 6.09 -21.93
N PHE A 518 3.91 6.80 -21.52
CA PHE A 518 4.65 6.53 -20.29
C PHE A 518 4.62 7.76 -19.40
N LEU A 519 3.93 7.62 -18.26
CA LEU A 519 3.74 8.65 -17.25
C LEU A 519 4.99 8.82 -16.36
N GLY A 520 5.84 7.79 -16.32
CA GLY A 520 7.05 7.72 -15.51
C GLY A 520 8.26 8.42 -16.11
N PHE A 521 9.44 8.04 -15.63
CA PHE A 521 10.71 8.67 -15.95
C PHE A 521 11.78 7.64 -16.33
N PHE A 522 12.66 7.99 -17.26
CA PHE A 522 13.89 7.25 -17.56
C PHE A 522 15.09 7.95 -16.93
N GLY A 523 16.05 7.21 -16.40
CA GLY A 523 17.18 7.78 -15.67
C GLY A 523 16.83 8.20 -14.23
N GLU A 524 17.85 8.60 -13.50
CA GLU A 524 17.76 8.90 -12.06
C GLU A 524 17.47 10.39 -11.78
N LYS A 525 16.65 10.64 -10.76
CA LYS A 525 16.28 11.98 -10.26
C LYS A 525 16.95 12.34 -8.93
N ASP A 526 17.30 11.32 -8.15
CA ASP A 526 17.97 11.50 -6.86
C ASP A 526 19.46 11.75 -7.09
N SER A 527 19.93 12.96 -6.79
CA SER A 527 21.33 13.36 -6.99
C SER A 527 22.31 12.69 -6.03
N ALA A 528 21.84 11.91 -5.05
CA ALA A 528 22.67 11.01 -4.24
C ALA A 528 22.86 9.62 -4.87
N LEU A 529 22.18 9.33 -5.99
CA LEU A 529 22.26 8.07 -6.72
C LEU A 529 22.90 8.24 -8.12
N THR A 530 23.50 7.15 -8.61
CA THR A 530 24.22 7.11 -9.88
C THR A 530 23.26 7.20 -11.07
N ASN A 531 23.47 8.14 -12.00
CA ASN A 531 22.76 8.19 -13.28
C ASN A 531 23.67 7.70 -14.43
N GLY A 532 23.82 6.39 -14.55
CA GLY A 532 24.59 5.73 -15.62
C GLY A 532 23.87 5.77 -16.97
N LYS A 533 24.61 5.52 -18.06
CA LYS A 533 24.07 5.66 -19.43
C LYS A 533 22.87 4.72 -19.68
N LEU A 534 21.77 5.30 -20.15
CA LEU A 534 20.53 4.60 -20.48
C LEU A 534 20.02 5.04 -21.86
N ASP A 535 20.09 4.15 -22.85
CA ASP A 535 19.59 4.43 -24.21
C ASP A 535 18.13 3.97 -24.36
N ILE A 536 17.30 4.76 -25.07
CA ILE A 536 15.87 4.48 -25.27
C ILE A 536 15.57 4.31 -26.75
N TYR A 537 15.05 3.14 -27.14
CA TYR A 537 14.74 2.81 -28.53
C TYR A 537 13.24 2.52 -28.71
N TYR A 538 12.52 3.39 -29.44
CA TYR A 538 11.14 3.12 -29.86
C TYR A 538 11.14 2.49 -31.26
N LYS A 539 10.64 1.26 -31.37
CA LYS A 539 10.60 0.46 -32.60
C LYS A 539 9.19 -0.15 -32.78
N PRO A 540 8.14 0.68 -32.95
CA PRO A 540 6.77 0.20 -33.01
C PRO A 540 6.51 -0.73 -34.20
N PRO A 541 5.47 -1.58 -34.15
CA PRO A 541 5.15 -2.53 -35.22
C PRO A 541 4.47 -1.87 -36.44
N VAL A 542 4.26 -0.54 -36.42
CA VAL A 542 3.66 0.26 -37.50
C VAL A 542 4.17 1.71 -37.44
N ASP A 543 4.42 2.31 -38.61
CA ASP A 543 5.05 3.64 -38.75
C ASP A 543 4.21 4.81 -38.19
N ASN A 544 2.91 4.60 -38.00
CA ASN A 544 1.98 5.65 -37.56
C ASN A 544 1.73 5.68 -36.04
N ALA A 545 2.41 4.83 -35.27
CA ALA A 545 2.34 4.82 -33.81
C ALA A 545 3.21 5.94 -33.20
N PHE A 546 2.79 6.50 -32.07
CA PHE A 546 3.64 7.39 -31.26
C PHE A 546 3.81 6.91 -29.81
N LEU A 547 4.91 7.34 -29.19
CA LEU A 547 5.16 7.21 -27.76
C LEU A 547 5.10 8.59 -27.11
N ALA A 548 4.12 8.81 -26.24
CA ALA A 548 4.05 10.01 -25.41
C ALA A 548 4.82 9.79 -24.10
N LEU A 549 5.90 10.54 -23.90
CA LEU A 549 6.60 10.63 -22.61
C LEU A 549 6.07 11.85 -21.86
N THR A 550 5.48 11.67 -20.68
CA THR A 550 4.84 12.77 -19.92
C THR A 550 5.34 12.92 -18.49
N GLY A 551 6.26 12.08 -18.03
CA GLY A 551 7.01 12.28 -16.78
C GLY A 551 8.40 12.86 -17.03
N GLY A 552 9.18 12.24 -17.93
CA GLY A 552 10.44 12.77 -18.46
C GLY A 552 11.50 11.71 -18.76
N ALA A 553 12.72 12.18 -19.02
CA ALA A 553 13.97 11.44 -19.23
C ALA A 553 15.16 12.37 -18.89
#